data_AF-A0A0F5JSY3-F1
#
_entry.id   AF-A0A0F5JSY3-F1
#
_cell.length_a   1.000
_cell.length_b   1.000
_cell.length_c   1.000
_cell.angle_alpha   90.00
_cell.angle_beta   90.00
_cell.angle_gamma   90.00
#
_symmetry.space_group_name_H-M   'P 1'
#
loop_
_entity.id
_entity.type
_entity.pdbx_description
1 polymer ?
#
loop_
_entity_poly.entity_id
_entity_poly.type
_entity_poly.pdbx_seq_one_letter_code
_entity_poly.pdbx_strand_id
1 'polypeptide(L)'
;TLRETLLHQPMDLETEALLMFAARREHLVRVIRPALERGDWVLCDRFTDATFAYQGGGRGLPLSKLETLEAWVQEGFQPDVTLLFDVPIDTAQARRDGARVADRFERESVNFFERTRSEYLRRAASSPERFRIIDASRGIAEIQSDLKVIVSAL
;
A
#
# COMPACT_ATOMS: atom_id res chain seq x y z
N THR A 1 -12.76 -9.74 14.43
CA THR A 1 -12.04 -10.41 13.31
C THR A 1 -10.60 -9.96 13.29
N LEU A 2 -9.69 -10.65 12.58
CA LEU A 2 -8.28 -10.23 12.49
C LEU A 2 -8.14 -8.78 11.96
N ARG A 3 -8.99 -8.39 11.01
CA ARG A 3 -9.07 -7.02 10.48
C ARG A 3 -9.41 -6.01 11.57
N GLU A 4 -10.43 -6.27 12.38
CA GLU A 4 -10.82 -5.36 13.47
C GLU A 4 -9.70 -5.21 14.50
N THR A 5 -8.99 -6.29 14.84
CA THR A 5 -7.83 -6.22 15.73
C THR A 5 -6.74 -5.30 15.17
N LEU A 6 -6.39 -5.44 13.88
CA LEU A 6 -5.37 -4.60 13.24
C LEU A 6 -5.75 -3.10 13.18
N LEU A 7 -7.04 -2.81 12.99
CA LEU A 7 -7.54 -1.44 12.86
C LEU A 7 -7.71 -0.73 14.20
N HIS A 8 -7.96 -1.45 15.29
CA HIS A 8 -8.41 -0.85 16.54
C HIS A 8 -7.55 -1.14 17.77
N GLN A 9 -6.75 -2.21 17.78
CA GLN A 9 -5.92 -2.54 18.93
C GLN A 9 -4.46 -2.11 18.71
N PRO A 10 -3.83 -1.45 19.69
CA PRO A 10 -2.39 -1.23 19.67
C PRO A 10 -1.66 -2.56 19.79
N MET A 11 -0.52 -2.68 19.12
CA MET A 11 0.32 -3.87 19.15
C MET A 11 1.78 -3.51 18.92
N ASP A 12 2.67 -4.43 19.28
CA ASP A 12 4.08 -4.35 18.93
C ASP A 12 4.28 -4.29 17.40
N LEU A 13 5.34 -3.61 16.97
CA LEU A 13 5.61 -3.34 15.56
C LEU A 13 5.83 -4.61 14.73
N GLU A 14 6.57 -5.58 15.28
CA GLU A 14 6.81 -6.85 14.60
C GLU A 14 5.55 -7.71 14.57
N THR A 15 4.76 -7.65 15.64
CA THR A 15 3.45 -8.31 15.68
C THR A 15 2.53 -7.75 14.59
N GLU A 16 2.45 -6.43 14.41
CA GLU A 16 1.67 -5.80 13.35
C GLU A 16 2.11 -6.26 11.96
N ALA A 17 3.42 -6.27 11.70
CA ALA A 17 3.97 -6.71 10.42
C ALA A 17 3.65 -8.18 10.14
N LEU A 18 3.84 -9.07 11.12
CA LEU A 18 3.54 -10.50 10.99
C LEU A 18 2.07 -10.73 10.67
N LEU A 19 1.15 -10.03 11.34
CA LEU A 19 -0.28 -10.16 11.07
C LEU A 19 -0.67 -9.60 9.70
N MET A 20 -0.06 -8.50 9.24
CA MET A 20 -0.26 -7.98 7.88
C MET A 20 0.19 -9.00 6.82
N PHE A 21 1.33 -9.66 7.03
CA PHE A 21 1.83 -10.70 6.13
C PHE A 21 1.05 -12.01 6.22
N ALA A 22 0.53 -12.38 7.40
CA ALA A 22 -0.36 -13.52 7.55
C ALA A 22 -1.66 -13.30 6.77
N ALA A 23 -2.28 -12.13 6.89
CA ALA A 23 -3.47 -11.76 6.11
C ALA A 23 -3.17 -11.77 4.60
N ARG A 24 -2.00 -11.29 4.19
CA ARG A 24 -1.58 -11.29 2.78
C ARG A 24 -1.39 -12.69 2.23
N ARG A 25 -0.81 -13.62 3.00
CA ARG A 25 -0.65 -15.01 2.58
C ARG A 25 -2.01 -15.65 2.28
N GLU A 26 -2.97 -15.49 3.19
CA GLU A 26 -4.31 -16.03 2.99
C GLU A 26 -5.00 -15.39 1.77
N HIS A 27 -4.85 -14.06 1.60
CA HIS A 27 -5.43 -13.36 0.45
C HIS A 27 -4.84 -13.83 -0.89
N LEU A 28 -3.52 -14.07 -0.94
CA LEU A 28 -2.86 -14.64 -2.12
C LEU A 28 -3.41 -16.02 -2.48
N VAL A 29 -3.49 -16.91 -1.49
CA VAL A 29 -3.90 -18.32 -1.70
C VAL A 29 -5.39 -18.43 -2.02
N ARG A 30 -6.24 -17.65 -1.36
CA ARG A 30 -7.70 -17.81 -1.46
C ARG A 30 -8.35 -16.99 -2.57
N VAL A 31 -7.74 -15.87 -2.96
CA VAL A 31 -8.39 -14.89 -3.84
C VAL A 31 -7.52 -14.56 -5.04
N ILE A 32 -6.30 -14.07 -4.82
CA ILE A 32 -5.49 -13.48 -5.90
C ILE A 32 -5.02 -14.56 -6.88
N ARG A 33 -4.31 -15.61 -6.42
CA ARG A 33 -3.79 -16.65 -7.32
C ARG A 33 -4.91 -17.41 -8.05
N PRO A 34 -6.00 -17.85 -7.38
CA PRO A 34 -7.11 -18.48 -8.10
C PRO A 34 -7.81 -17.56 -9.10
N ALA A 35 -7.72 -16.24 -8.95
CA ALA A 35 -8.24 -15.28 -9.93
C ALA A 35 -7.33 -15.14 -11.15
N LEU A 36 -6.05 -15.02 -10.92
CA LEU A 36 -5.08 -14.95 -12.02
C LEU A 36 -5.03 -16.28 -12.81
N GLU A 37 -5.12 -17.42 -12.13
CA GLU A 37 -5.11 -18.75 -12.76
C GLU A 37 -6.30 -19.00 -13.71
N ARG A 38 -7.46 -18.38 -13.44
CA ARG A 38 -8.63 -18.45 -14.34
C ARG A 38 -8.66 -17.36 -15.42
N GLY A 39 -7.62 -16.53 -15.49
CA GLY A 39 -7.48 -15.47 -16.49
C GLY A 39 -8.14 -14.14 -16.12
N ASP A 40 -8.62 -13.99 -14.89
CA ASP A 40 -9.19 -12.71 -14.43
C ASP A 40 -8.07 -11.72 -14.07
N TRP A 41 -8.39 -10.43 -14.21
CA TRP A 41 -7.58 -9.36 -13.65
C TRP A 41 -7.92 -9.14 -12.18
N VAL A 42 -6.92 -8.82 -11.36
CA VAL A 42 -7.10 -8.50 -9.95
C VAL A 42 -6.72 -7.05 -9.70
N LEU A 43 -7.71 -6.23 -9.33
CA LEU A 43 -7.48 -4.89 -8.79
C LEU A 43 -7.50 -4.96 -7.27
N CYS A 44 -6.34 -4.76 -6.64
CA CYS A 44 -6.17 -4.86 -5.19
C CYS A 44 -5.91 -3.47 -4.58
N ASP A 45 -6.81 -3.02 -3.70
CA ASP A 45 -6.57 -1.82 -2.89
C ASP A 45 -5.54 -2.14 -1.80
N ARG A 46 -4.33 -1.63 -2.01
CA ARG A 46 -3.09 -1.89 -1.25
C ARG A 46 -2.57 -3.32 -1.37
N PHE A 47 -1.25 -3.44 -1.25
CA PHE A 47 -0.56 -4.72 -1.19
C PHE A 47 0.71 -4.58 -0.32
N THR A 48 1.83 -5.19 -0.70
CA THR A 48 3.05 -5.19 0.13
C THR A 48 3.76 -3.86 0.22
N ASP A 49 3.71 -3.02 -0.83
CA ASP A 49 4.30 -1.69 -0.79
C ASP A 49 3.70 -0.84 0.35
N ALA A 50 2.42 -1.05 0.70
CA ALA A 50 1.81 -0.41 1.86
C ALA A 50 2.42 -0.88 3.19
N THR A 51 2.79 -2.14 3.32
CA THR A 51 3.47 -2.61 4.52
C THR A 51 4.87 -2.01 4.66
N PHE A 52 5.60 -1.89 3.55
CA PHE A 52 6.88 -1.18 3.54
C PHE A 52 6.72 0.27 3.96
N ALA A 53 5.77 0.98 3.35
CA ALA A 53 5.53 2.38 3.63
C ALA A 53 5.15 2.63 5.10
N TYR A 54 4.18 1.88 5.64
CA TYR A 54 3.64 2.14 6.98
C TYR A 54 4.49 1.51 8.08
N GLN A 55 4.84 0.22 7.99
CA GLN A 55 5.61 -0.45 9.05
C GLN A 55 7.10 -0.10 8.96
N GLY A 56 7.65 0.00 7.74
CA GLY A 56 9.05 0.37 7.51
C GLY A 56 9.26 1.88 7.68
N GLY A 57 8.79 2.68 6.72
CA GLY A 57 8.99 4.13 6.74
C GLY A 57 8.29 4.81 7.93
N GLY A 58 6.99 4.59 8.07
CA GLY A 58 6.17 5.22 9.09
C GLY A 58 6.60 4.84 10.52
N ARG A 59 6.61 3.54 10.84
CA ARG A 59 6.89 3.02 12.19
C ARG A 59 8.36 2.68 12.48
N GLY A 60 9.23 2.65 11.48
CA GLY A 60 10.67 2.43 11.66
C GLY A 60 11.11 0.98 11.76
N LEU A 61 10.30 0.01 11.26
CA LEU A 61 10.71 -1.39 11.26
C LEU A 61 11.87 -1.59 10.26
N PRO A 62 12.93 -2.34 10.61
CA PRO A 62 14.03 -2.61 9.67
C PRO A 62 13.52 -3.23 8.36
N LEU A 63 13.88 -2.63 7.23
CA LEU A 63 13.42 -3.07 5.91
C LEU A 63 13.83 -4.51 5.60
N SER A 64 14.99 -4.96 6.09
CA SER A 64 15.44 -6.35 5.91
C SER A 64 14.48 -7.40 6.51
N LYS A 65 13.77 -7.06 7.60
CA LYS A 65 12.73 -7.94 8.15
C LYS A 65 11.54 -8.02 7.20
N LEU A 66 11.12 -6.88 6.64
CA LEU A 66 10.02 -6.81 5.68
C LEU A 66 10.35 -7.51 4.37
N GLU A 67 11.59 -7.39 3.87
CA GLU A 67 12.08 -8.08 2.68
C GLU A 67 12.07 -9.60 2.87
N THR A 68 12.47 -10.07 4.06
CA THR A 68 12.40 -11.50 4.41
C THR A 68 10.96 -12.01 4.38
N LEU A 69 10.02 -11.26 4.97
CA LEU A 69 8.60 -11.63 4.98
C LEU A 69 7.97 -11.55 3.58
N GLU A 70 8.31 -10.54 2.80
CA GLU A 70 7.88 -10.39 1.40
C GLU A 70 8.31 -11.60 0.57
N ALA A 71 9.61 -11.92 0.59
CA ALA A 71 10.16 -13.06 -0.14
C ALA A 71 9.48 -14.37 0.28
N TRP A 72 9.28 -14.58 1.58
CA TRP A 72 8.67 -15.81 2.10
C TRP A 72 7.18 -15.94 1.75
N VAL A 73 6.38 -14.88 1.89
CA VAL A 73 4.93 -14.92 1.69
C VAL A 73 4.55 -14.94 0.21
N GLN A 74 5.26 -14.17 -0.62
CA GLN A 74 4.95 -14.01 -2.03
C GLN A 74 5.64 -15.03 -2.93
N GLU A 75 6.75 -15.63 -2.51
CA GLU A 75 7.47 -16.65 -3.29
C GLU A 75 7.79 -16.14 -4.72
N GLY A 76 8.30 -14.91 -4.81
CA GLY A 76 8.61 -14.23 -6.08
C GLY A 76 7.42 -13.58 -6.79
N PHE A 77 6.19 -13.78 -6.32
CA PHE A 77 5.02 -13.07 -6.85
C PHE A 77 5.10 -11.56 -6.60
N GLN A 78 4.88 -10.76 -7.63
CA GLN A 78 4.77 -9.31 -7.55
C GLN A 78 3.60 -8.85 -8.41
N PRO A 79 2.95 -7.71 -8.09
CA PRO A 79 1.99 -7.10 -8.99
C PRO A 79 2.65 -6.76 -10.33
N ASP A 80 1.97 -6.98 -11.44
CA ASP A 80 2.45 -6.55 -12.77
C ASP A 80 2.53 -5.01 -12.84
N VAL A 81 1.57 -4.33 -12.22
CA VAL A 81 1.49 -2.86 -12.15
C VAL A 81 1.11 -2.41 -10.75
N THR A 82 1.72 -1.33 -10.29
CA THR A 82 1.34 -0.63 -9.06
C THR A 82 1.09 0.84 -9.36
N LEU A 83 -0.15 1.27 -9.16
CA LEU A 83 -0.55 2.67 -9.29
C LEU A 83 -0.32 3.38 -7.96
N LEU A 84 0.71 4.23 -7.90
CA LEU A 84 1.02 5.01 -6.72
C LEU A 84 0.41 6.41 -6.85
N PHE A 85 -0.65 6.66 -6.10
CA PHE A 85 -1.27 7.98 -5.98
C PHE A 85 -0.46 8.83 -4.99
N ASP A 86 0.49 9.61 -5.51
CA ASP A 86 1.31 10.50 -4.69
C ASP A 86 0.57 11.81 -4.42
N VAL A 87 0.55 12.24 -3.17
CA VAL A 87 -0.12 13.47 -2.74
C VAL A 87 0.67 14.14 -1.63
N PRO A 88 0.88 15.48 -1.69
CA PRO A 88 1.44 16.22 -0.57
C PRO A 88 0.60 16.03 0.70
N ILE A 89 1.25 15.96 1.86
CA ILE A 89 0.58 15.65 3.12
C ILE A 89 -0.48 16.70 3.48
N ASP A 90 -0.20 17.98 3.23
CA ASP A 90 -1.14 19.07 3.48
C ASP A 90 -2.44 18.90 2.67
N THR A 91 -2.32 18.54 1.39
CA THR A 91 -3.47 18.24 0.53
C THR A 91 -4.23 17.00 1.00
N ALA A 92 -3.52 15.97 1.45
CA ALA A 92 -4.13 14.75 1.97
C ALA A 92 -4.87 14.99 3.30
N GLN A 93 -4.35 15.84 4.18
CA GLN A 93 -5.01 16.23 5.43
C GLN A 93 -6.31 16.99 5.15
N ALA A 94 -6.28 18.02 4.30
CA ALA A 94 -7.47 18.80 3.96
C ALA A 94 -8.61 17.94 3.38
N ARG A 95 -8.28 16.88 2.63
CA ARG A 95 -9.29 15.94 2.10
C ARG A 95 -9.83 14.97 3.15
N ARG A 96 -9.01 14.57 4.13
CA ARG A 96 -9.43 13.66 5.23
C ARG A 96 -10.31 14.37 6.25
N ASP A 97 -10.05 15.63 6.55
CA ASP A 97 -10.86 16.40 7.51
C ASP A 97 -12.33 16.57 7.06
N GLY A 98 -12.59 16.45 5.75
CA GLY A 98 -13.94 16.40 5.19
C GLY A 98 -14.62 15.03 5.21
N ALA A 99 -13.93 13.97 5.64
CA ALA A 99 -14.36 12.57 5.46
C ALA A 99 -14.20 11.72 6.74
N ARG A 100 -15.32 11.54 7.47
CA ARG A 100 -15.53 10.52 8.54
C ARG A 100 -14.55 10.57 9.74
N VAL A 101 -14.87 9.80 10.78
CA VAL A 101 -14.00 9.51 11.94
C VAL A 101 -12.77 8.71 11.49
N ALA A 102 -11.60 9.27 11.75
CA ALA A 102 -10.28 8.71 11.44
C ALA A 102 -9.98 7.38 12.16
N ASP A 103 -9.38 6.42 11.47
CA ASP A 103 -8.90 5.17 12.07
C ASP A 103 -7.58 5.35 12.88
N ARG A 104 -6.95 4.26 13.37
CA ARG A 104 -5.69 4.34 14.12
C ARG A 104 -4.53 4.89 13.28
N PHE A 105 -4.42 4.50 12.01
CA PHE A 105 -3.34 4.94 11.13
C PHE A 105 -3.53 6.40 10.71
N GLU A 106 -4.78 6.84 10.58
CA GLU A 106 -5.13 8.22 10.20
C GLU A 106 -4.87 9.24 11.32
N ARG A 107 -4.68 8.78 12.57
CA ARG A 107 -4.35 9.62 13.73
C ARG A 107 -2.85 9.81 13.97
N GLU A 108 -2.01 9.27 13.10
CA GLU A 108 -0.55 9.38 13.22
C GLU A 108 -0.04 10.79 12.86
N SER A 109 1.18 11.12 13.27
CA SER A 109 1.78 12.45 13.06
C SER A 109 2.08 12.79 11.59
N VAL A 110 2.23 14.08 11.28
CA VAL A 110 2.73 14.54 9.96
C VAL A 110 4.03 13.82 9.57
N ASN A 111 5.00 13.78 10.49
CA ASN A 111 6.29 13.11 10.27
C ASN A 111 6.12 11.62 9.93
N PHE A 112 5.11 10.94 10.48
CA PHE A 112 4.80 9.55 10.13
C PHE A 112 4.36 9.44 8.67
N PHE A 113 3.46 10.32 8.22
CA PHE A 113 2.98 10.33 6.83
C PHE A 113 4.07 10.74 5.85
N GLU A 114 4.95 11.67 6.20
CA GLU A 114 6.10 12.05 5.37
C GLU A 114 7.05 10.87 5.16
N ARG A 115 7.40 10.14 6.23
CA ARG A 115 8.21 8.92 6.10
C ARG A 115 7.51 7.83 5.30
N THR A 116 6.20 7.68 5.50
CA THR A 116 5.38 6.73 4.74
C THR A 116 5.40 7.04 3.24
N ARG A 117 5.17 8.31 2.86
CA ARG A 117 5.27 8.80 1.48
C ARG A 117 6.66 8.57 0.90
N SER A 118 7.70 8.93 1.66
CA SER A 118 9.10 8.79 1.24
C SER A 118 9.44 7.33 0.92
N GLU A 119 8.94 6.39 1.72
CA GLU A 119 9.18 4.97 1.50
C GLU A 119 8.42 4.41 0.28
N TYR A 120 7.20 4.89 0.01
CA TYR A 120 6.52 4.59 -1.26
C TYR A 120 7.33 5.07 -2.47
N LEU A 121 7.82 6.32 -2.43
CA LEU A 121 8.62 6.89 -3.51
C LEU A 121 9.96 6.16 -3.68
N ARG A 122 10.59 5.72 -2.59
CA ARG A 122 11.79 4.88 -2.63
C ARG A 122 11.52 3.56 -3.34
N ARG A 123 10.42 2.86 -3.01
CA ARG A 123 10.04 1.60 -3.67
C ARG A 123 9.72 1.81 -5.14
N ALA A 124 9.02 2.90 -5.48
CA ALA A 124 8.74 3.25 -6.88
C ALA A 124 10.02 3.49 -7.68
N ALA A 125 11.00 4.19 -7.10
CA ALA A 125 12.30 4.42 -7.75
C ALA A 125 13.13 3.13 -7.91
N SER A 126 12.98 2.14 -7.02
CA SER A 126 13.67 0.84 -7.12
C SER A 126 13.03 -0.17 -8.08
N SER A 127 11.80 0.08 -8.56
CA SER A 127 11.09 -0.81 -9.50
C SER A 127 10.28 0.02 -10.52
N PRO A 128 10.93 0.90 -11.30
CA PRO A 128 10.25 1.85 -12.18
C PRO A 128 9.41 1.17 -13.28
N GLU A 129 9.75 -0.06 -13.66
CA GLU A 129 9.00 -0.87 -14.61
C GLU A 129 7.61 -1.25 -14.08
N ARG A 130 7.49 -1.51 -12.77
CA ARG A 130 6.27 -1.94 -12.09
C ARG A 130 5.39 -0.76 -11.66
N PHE A 131 5.99 0.36 -11.29
CA PHE A 131 5.24 1.50 -10.75
C PHE A 131 4.77 2.48 -11.83
N ARG A 132 3.58 3.04 -11.63
CA ARG A 132 3.08 4.24 -12.31
C ARG A 132 2.67 5.24 -11.24
N ILE A 133 3.43 6.33 -11.13
CA ILE A 133 3.15 7.39 -10.16
C ILE A 133 2.13 8.36 -10.76
N ILE A 134 1.08 8.66 -10.00
CA ILE A 134 0.00 9.55 -10.38
C ILE A 134 0.00 10.71 -9.40
N ASP A 135 0.04 11.94 -9.92
CA ASP A 135 -0.12 13.13 -9.09
C ASP A 135 -1.58 13.25 -8.63
N ALA A 136 -1.81 12.79 -7.41
CA ALA A 136 -3.12 12.81 -6.79
C ALA A 136 -3.48 14.16 -6.16
N SER A 137 -2.63 15.20 -6.29
CA SER A 137 -3.01 16.56 -5.91
C SER A 137 -3.99 17.20 -6.91
N ARG A 138 -4.01 16.70 -8.16
CA ARG A 138 -4.87 17.14 -9.26
C ARG A 138 -6.36 16.80 -9.03
N GLY A 139 -7.22 17.32 -9.90
CA GLY A 139 -8.66 17.06 -9.88
C GLY A 139 -9.01 15.62 -10.30
N ILE A 140 -10.17 15.11 -9.84
CA ILE A 140 -10.64 13.74 -10.14
C ILE A 140 -10.67 13.47 -11.65
N ALA A 141 -11.16 14.41 -12.46
CA ALA A 141 -11.25 14.25 -13.92
C ALA A 141 -9.87 14.10 -14.58
N GLU A 142 -8.87 14.81 -14.09
CA GLU A 142 -7.50 14.74 -14.59
C GLU A 142 -6.85 13.40 -14.24
N ILE A 143 -6.99 12.99 -12.97
CA ILE A 143 -6.51 11.68 -12.49
C ILE A 143 -7.16 10.54 -13.30
N GLN A 144 -8.46 10.62 -13.56
CA GLN A 144 -9.16 9.64 -14.39
C GLN A 144 -8.65 9.62 -15.84
N SER A 145 -8.23 10.76 -16.38
CA SER A 145 -7.61 10.83 -17.71
C SER A 145 -6.26 10.12 -17.72
N ASP A 146 -5.40 10.39 -16.72
CA ASP A 146 -4.09 9.74 -16.57
C ASP A 146 -4.27 8.21 -16.44
N LEU A 147 -5.23 7.78 -15.63
CA LEU A 147 -5.56 6.36 -15.44
C LEU A 147 -6.00 5.66 -16.73
N LYS A 148 -6.84 6.32 -17.55
CA LYS A 148 -7.26 5.75 -18.84
C LYS A 148 -6.08 5.50 -19.76
N VAL A 149 -5.12 6.43 -19.81
CA VAL A 149 -3.91 6.27 -20.62
C VAL A 149 -3.08 5.08 -20.12
N ILE A 150 -2.87 4.98 -18.81
CA ILE A 150 -2.09 3.90 -18.21
C ILE A 150 -2.75 2.54 -18.48
N VAL A 151 -4.05 2.41 -18.17
CA VAL A 151 -4.78 1.15 -18.30
C VAL A 151 -4.89 0.69 -19.76
N SER A 152 -4.99 1.63 -20.72
CA SER A 152 -5.04 1.29 -22.14
C SER A 152 -3.70 0.77 -22.70
N ALA A 153 -2.61 0.90 -21.94
CA ALA A 153 -1.27 0.44 -22.31
C ALA A 153 -0.88 -0.90 -21.66
N LEU A 154 -1.80 -1.52 -20.92
CA LEU A 154 -1.64 -2.85 -20.30
C LEU A 154 -2.22 -3.94 -21.21
#